data_AF-A0A524PW00-F1
#
_entry.id   AF-A0A524PW00-F1
#
_cell.length_a   1.000
_cell.length_b   1.000
_cell.length_c   1.000
_cell.angle_alpha   90.00
_cell.angle_beta   90.00
_cell.angle_gamma   90.00
#
_symmetry.space_group_name_H-M   'P 1'
#
loop_
_entity.id
_entity.type
_entity.pdbx_description
1 polymer ?
#
loop_
_entity_poly.entity_id
_entity_poly.type
_entity_poly.pdbx_seq_one_letter_code
_entity_poly.pdbx_strand_id
1 'polypeptide(L)'
;MKPTKNSKYIILVGDGMADHPIESLGGKTPLEQARTPRMDLLASRGVLGLVRTVPEGMPPGSDIANLSLMGYDPRVSFSGRAPLEALNMGIELGPKDLAIRCNMVEIERGVMHDFSAGHISSEFSALVMRELAEALDLPDIEFYPGVSYRNILV
;
A
#
# COMPACT_ATOMS: atom_id res chain seq x y z
N MET A 1 -12.15 25.22 21.36
CA MET A 1 -11.90 26.34 20.42
C MET A 1 -12.23 25.82 19.02
N LYS A 2 -13.10 26.50 18.25
CA LYS A 2 -13.45 26.01 16.89
C LYS A 2 -12.27 26.22 15.94
N PRO A 3 -11.97 25.27 15.02
CA PRO A 3 -10.91 25.45 14.04
C PRO A 3 -11.15 26.70 13.19
N THR A 4 -10.08 27.42 12.86
CA THR A 4 -10.12 28.59 11.98
C THR A 4 -9.63 28.21 10.59
N LYS A 5 -9.80 29.11 9.61
CA LYS A 5 -9.34 28.93 8.24
C LYS A 5 -7.81 28.71 8.12
N ASN A 6 -7.04 29.08 9.15
CA ASN A 6 -5.59 28.91 9.23
C ASN A 6 -5.14 27.75 10.12
N SER A 7 -6.07 26.94 10.64
CA SER A 7 -5.70 25.75 11.42
C SER A 7 -4.95 24.75 10.54
N LYS A 8 -3.81 24.27 11.03
CA LYS A 8 -3.10 23.15 10.44
C LYS A 8 -3.65 21.85 11.03
N TYR A 9 -3.77 20.82 10.21
CA TYR A 9 -4.24 19.51 10.62
C TYR A 9 -3.09 18.51 10.50
N ILE A 10 -3.01 17.59 11.46
CA ILE A 10 -2.09 16.45 11.44
C ILE A 10 -2.96 15.21 11.60
N ILE A 11 -2.84 14.28 10.66
CA ILE A 11 -3.45 12.95 10.73
C ILE A 11 -2.32 11.97 11.03
N LEU A 12 -2.39 11.30 12.17
CA LEU A 12 -1.43 10.26 12.56
C LEU A 12 -2.11 8.89 12.46
N VAL A 13 -1.55 8.02 11.64
CA VAL A 13 -2.07 6.67 11.40
C VAL A 13 -1.08 5.66 12.00
N GLY A 14 -1.52 4.89 12.99
CA GLY A 14 -0.77 3.74 13.49
C GLY A 14 -1.04 2.53 12.58
N ASP A 15 -0.16 2.28 11.62
CA ASP A 15 -0.31 1.13 10.72
C ASP A 15 -0.25 -0.18 11.51
N GLY A 16 -1.25 -1.05 11.31
CA GLY A 16 -1.40 -2.30 12.06
C GLY A 16 -1.57 -2.12 13.58
N MET A 17 -1.93 -0.93 14.08
CA MET A 17 -1.98 -0.65 15.52
C MET A 17 -3.15 -1.32 16.25
N ALA A 18 -4.26 -1.57 15.54
CA ALA A 18 -5.39 -2.29 16.11
C ALA A 18 -5.08 -3.79 16.20
N ASP A 19 -5.43 -4.42 17.32
CA ASP A 19 -5.17 -5.83 17.56
C ASP A 19 -6.28 -6.42 18.45
N HIS A 20 -6.22 -7.74 18.62
CA HIS A 20 -7.07 -8.49 19.53
C HIS A 20 -6.46 -8.57 20.93
N PRO A 21 -7.29 -8.83 21.96
CA PRO A 21 -6.81 -9.23 23.28
C PRO A 21 -5.89 -10.46 23.22
N ILE A 22 -4.76 -10.39 23.92
CA ILE A 22 -3.75 -11.46 23.95
C ILE A 22 -3.65 -12.03 25.37
N GLU A 23 -3.74 -13.35 25.50
CA GLU A 23 -3.71 -14.04 26.81
C GLU A 23 -2.42 -13.76 27.60
N SER A 24 -1.26 -13.79 26.94
CA SER A 24 0.04 -13.49 27.57
C SER A 24 0.18 -12.03 28.05
N LEU A 25 -0.71 -11.14 27.60
CA LEU A 25 -0.81 -9.75 28.06
C LEU A 25 -1.91 -9.57 29.12
N GLY A 26 -2.44 -10.66 29.68
CA GLY A 26 -3.53 -10.65 30.64
C GLY A 26 -4.88 -10.28 30.01
N GLY A 27 -5.10 -10.64 28.74
CA GLY A 27 -6.33 -10.35 28.03
C GLY A 27 -6.44 -8.90 27.53
N LYS A 28 -5.30 -8.21 27.39
CA LYS A 28 -5.21 -6.86 26.81
C LYS A 28 -4.70 -6.91 25.37
N THR A 29 -5.02 -5.89 24.60
CA THR A 29 -4.34 -5.61 23.33
C THR A 29 -2.91 -5.09 23.58
N PRO A 30 -1.99 -5.19 22.60
CA PRO A 30 -0.67 -4.56 22.70
C PRO A 30 -0.73 -3.05 22.99
N LEU A 31 -1.70 -2.34 22.40
CA LEU A 31 -1.88 -0.90 22.61
C LEU A 31 -2.28 -0.57 24.06
N GLU A 32 -3.17 -1.37 24.67
CA GLU A 32 -3.57 -1.22 26.07
C GLU A 32 -2.46 -1.59 27.06
N GLN A 33 -1.59 -2.55 26.70
CA GLN A 33 -0.48 -2.96 27.54
C GLN A 33 0.72 -2.00 27.44
N ALA A 34 0.86 -1.30 26.31
CA ALA A 34 1.97 -0.36 26.09
C ALA A 34 1.85 0.91 26.97
N ARG A 35 2.98 1.41 27.45
CA ARG A 35 3.03 2.69 28.18
C ARG A 35 2.98 3.87 27.20
N THR A 36 1.80 4.44 26.99
CA THR A 36 1.56 5.46 25.94
C THR A 36 1.10 6.83 26.46
N PRO A 37 1.85 7.46 27.40
CA PRO A 37 1.37 8.62 28.17
C PRO A 37 1.02 9.85 27.33
N ARG A 38 1.59 9.97 26.12
CA ARG A 38 1.26 11.05 25.18
C ARG A 38 -0.06 10.80 24.46
N MET A 39 -0.34 9.55 24.07
CA MET A 39 -1.64 9.18 23.50
C MET A 39 -2.74 9.25 24.56
N ASP A 40 -2.46 8.78 25.78
CA ASP A 40 -3.39 8.90 26.93
C ASP A 40 -3.75 10.37 27.22
N LEU A 41 -2.76 11.26 27.15
CA LEU A 41 -2.97 12.70 27.32
C LEU A 41 -3.84 13.30 26.20
N LEU A 42 -3.62 12.88 24.95
CA LEU A 42 -4.44 13.32 23.82
C LEU A 42 -5.87 12.79 23.93
N ALA A 43 -6.03 11.53 24.32
CA ALA A 43 -7.32 10.87 24.53
C ALA A 43 -8.14 11.57 25.63
N SER A 44 -7.52 11.92 26.76
CA SER A 44 -8.19 12.60 27.89
C SER A 44 -8.56 14.06 27.62
N ARG A 45 -7.98 14.70 26.60
CA ARG A 45 -8.24 16.10 26.22
C ARG A 45 -8.98 16.24 24.88
N GLY A 46 -9.28 15.13 24.23
CA GLY A 46 -9.85 15.06 22.90
C GLY A 46 -11.24 14.44 22.88
N VAL A 47 -11.63 14.00 21.69
CA VAL A 47 -12.84 13.19 21.48
C VAL A 47 -12.38 11.82 20.99
N LEU A 48 -12.87 10.78 21.63
CA LEU A 48 -12.61 9.39 21.26
C LEU A 48 -13.79 8.85 20.46
N GLY A 49 -13.49 7.94 19.55
CA GLY A 49 -14.47 7.23 18.76
C GLY A 49 -13.83 6.08 18.00
N LEU A 50 -14.68 5.21 17.45
CA LEU A 50 -14.25 4.19 16.52
C LEU A 50 -14.36 4.72 15.09
N VAL A 51 -13.38 4.38 14.27
CA VAL A 51 -13.36 4.75 12.85
C VAL A 51 -13.30 3.48 12.01
N ARG A 52 -14.13 3.43 10.96
CA ARG A 52 -14.06 2.40 9.92
C ARG A 52 -13.44 3.05 8.69
N THR A 53 -12.16 2.76 8.44
CA THR A 53 -11.40 3.32 7.30
C THR A 53 -11.55 2.49 6.02
N VAL A 54 -11.92 1.21 6.16
CA VAL A 54 -12.20 0.33 5.02
C VAL A 54 -13.71 0.14 4.93
N PRO A 55 -14.37 0.61 3.85
CA PRO A 55 -15.79 0.40 3.67
C PRO A 55 -16.16 -1.09 3.61
N GLU A 56 -17.39 -1.38 4.00
CA GLU A 56 -17.93 -2.74 3.92
C GLU A 56 -17.92 -3.26 2.49
N GLY A 57 -17.56 -4.54 2.32
CA GLY A 57 -17.42 -5.18 1.01
C GLY A 57 -16.10 -4.90 0.28
N MET A 58 -15.19 -4.10 0.87
CA MET A 58 -13.85 -3.85 0.30
C MET A 58 -12.75 -4.62 1.04
N PRO A 59 -11.66 -5.02 0.36
CA PRO A 59 -10.55 -5.70 1.01
C PRO A 59 -9.82 -4.76 1.98
N PRO A 60 -9.31 -5.28 3.12
CA PRO A 60 -8.68 -4.47 4.16
C PRO A 60 -7.23 -4.09 3.80
N GLY A 61 -7.05 -3.34 2.71
CA GLY A 61 -5.75 -2.86 2.25
C GLY A 61 -5.44 -1.44 2.72
N SER A 62 -4.14 -1.15 2.93
CA SER A 62 -3.66 0.18 3.29
C SER A 62 -3.95 1.22 2.21
N ASP A 63 -4.04 0.81 0.93
CA ASP A 63 -4.45 1.65 -0.19
C ASP A 63 -5.88 2.19 0.00
N ILE A 64 -6.85 1.30 0.24
CA ILE A 64 -8.26 1.65 0.47
C ILE A 64 -8.42 2.47 1.75
N ALA A 65 -7.76 2.06 2.84
CA ALA A 65 -7.82 2.77 4.11
C ALA A 65 -7.32 4.22 3.99
N ASN A 66 -6.21 4.44 3.28
CA ASN A 66 -5.66 5.78 3.09
C ASN A 66 -6.53 6.65 2.17
N LEU A 67 -7.14 6.09 1.11
CA LEU A 67 -8.10 6.82 0.28
C LEU A 67 -9.26 7.37 1.12
N SER A 68 -9.87 6.52 1.95
CA SER A 68 -10.94 6.94 2.87
C SER A 68 -10.49 8.01 3.86
N LEU A 69 -9.29 7.88 4.43
CA LEU A 69 -8.73 8.86 5.38
C LEU A 69 -8.50 10.24 4.74
N MET A 70 -8.15 10.26 3.46
CA MET A 70 -7.96 11.50 2.69
C MET A 70 -9.29 12.08 2.18
N GLY A 71 -10.43 11.42 2.44
CA GLY A 71 -11.76 11.90 2.09
C GLY A 71 -12.28 11.45 0.72
N TYR A 72 -11.60 10.49 0.06
CA TYR A 72 -12.09 9.88 -1.18
C TYR A 72 -13.04 8.73 -0.86
N ASP A 73 -14.03 8.48 -1.72
CA ASP A 73 -14.82 7.25 -1.68
C ASP A 73 -14.10 6.16 -2.50
N PRO A 74 -13.45 5.17 -1.84
CA PRO A 74 -12.69 4.16 -2.55
C PRO A 74 -13.56 3.25 -3.42
N ARG A 75 -14.89 3.22 -3.25
CA ARG A 75 -15.78 2.43 -4.11
C ARG A 75 -15.82 2.94 -5.56
N VAL A 76 -15.53 4.23 -5.75
CA VAL A 76 -15.51 4.87 -7.08
C VAL A 76 -14.11 5.30 -7.50
N SER A 77 -13.19 5.51 -6.55
CA SER A 77 -11.84 6.01 -6.85
C SER A 77 -10.76 4.93 -6.84
N PHE A 78 -11.00 3.75 -6.25
CA PHE A 78 -10.00 2.69 -6.19
C PHE A 78 -9.94 1.94 -7.53
N SER A 79 -8.82 2.08 -8.23
CA SER A 79 -8.52 1.40 -9.49
C SER A 79 -7.55 0.21 -9.33
N GLY A 80 -7.22 -0.15 -8.08
CA GLY A 80 -6.24 -1.19 -7.76
C GLY A 80 -4.92 -0.63 -7.24
N ARG A 81 -4.03 -1.53 -6.79
CA ARG A 81 -2.73 -1.15 -6.21
C ARG A 81 -1.69 -0.78 -7.26
N ALA A 82 -1.72 -1.43 -8.42
CA ALA A 82 -0.76 -1.17 -9.49
C ALA A 82 -0.84 0.27 -10.03
N PRO A 83 -2.03 0.88 -10.26
CA PRO A 83 -2.11 2.30 -10.64
C PRO A 83 -1.50 3.27 -9.61
N LEU A 84 -1.65 2.99 -8.31
CA LEU A 84 -1.06 3.82 -7.26
C LEU A 84 0.48 3.73 -7.27
N GLU A 85 1.02 2.56 -7.57
CA GLU A 85 2.47 2.35 -7.68
C GLU A 85 3.04 2.95 -8.96
N ALA A 86 2.32 2.84 -10.07
CA ALA A 86 2.65 3.51 -11.32
C ALA A 86 2.74 5.04 -11.11
N LEU A 87 1.75 5.63 -10.44
CA LEU A 87 1.76 7.05 -10.08
C LEU A 87 2.98 7.41 -9.21
N ASN A 88 3.34 6.58 -8.23
CA ASN A 88 4.53 6.80 -7.40
C ASN A 88 5.85 6.70 -8.17
N MET A 89 5.86 5.95 -9.28
CA MET A 89 6.99 5.87 -10.21
C MET A 89 7.00 7.02 -11.23
N GLY A 90 5.99 7.89 -11.24
CA GLY A 90 5.85 8.97 -12.23
C GLY A 90 5.31 8.51 -13.59
N ILE A 91 4.66 7.35 -13.64
CA ILE A 91 4.02 6.82 -14.85
C ILE A 91 2.61 7.41 -14.92
N GLU A 92 2.33 8.14 -16.00
CA GLU A 92 1.00 8.68 -16.28
C GLU A 92 0.13 7.58 -16.91
N LEU A 93 -1.07 7.37 -16.37
CA LEU A 93 -2.02 6.39 -16.88
C LEU A 93 -3.22 7.12 -17.52
N GLY A 94 -3.55 6.73 -18.73
CA GLY A 94 -4.77 7.11 -19.43
C GLY A 94 -6.02 6.39 -18.89
N PRO A 95 -7.22 6.85 -19.27
CA PRO A 95 -8.49 6.30 -18.79
C PRO A 95 -8.79 4.87 -19.28
N LYS A 96 -8.00 4.35 -20.22
CA LYS A 96 -8.15 2.99 -20.79
C LYS A 96 -6.99 2.07 -20.41
N ASP A 97 -6.02 2.57 -19.67
CA ASP A 97 -4.79 1.85 -19.37
C ASP A 97 -5.02 0.89 -18.21
N LEU A 98 -4.34 -0.25 -18.23
CA LEU A 98 -4.41 -1.27 -17.20
C LEU A 98 -3.02 -1.47 -16.59
N ALA A 99 -2.76 -0.85 -15.45
CA ALA A 99 -1.54 -1.14 -14.72
C ALA A 99 -1.61 -2.52 -14.05
N ILE A 100 -0.57 -3.33 -14.27
CA ILE A 100 -0.39 -4.67 -13.69
C ILE A 100 0.97 -4.73 -13.01
N ARG A 101 1.02 -5.32 -11.81
CA ARG A 101 2.31 -5.65 -11.18
C ARG A 101 2.94 -6.84 -11.88
N CYS A 102 4.17 -6.68 -12.32
CA CYS A 102 4.98 -7.73 -12.90
C CYS A 102 6.19 -7.99 -12.00
N ASN A 103 6.16 -9.12 -11.29
CA ASN A 103 7.27 -9.51 -10.43
C ASN A 103 8.20 -10.48 -11.16
N MET A 104 9.51 -10.27 -11.04
CA MET A 104 10.49 -11.32 -11.33
C MET A 104 10.52 -12.31 -10.18
N VAL A 105 10.41 -13.59 -10.51
CA VAL A 105 10.37 -14.68 -9.53
C VAL A 105 11.37 -15.77 -9.92
N GLU A 106 11.88 -16.48 -8.94
CA GLU A 106 12.67 -17.69 -9.16
C GLU A 106 11.75 -18.91 -9.18
N ILE A 107 11.82 -19.69 -10.26
CA ILE A 107 11.11 -20.95 -10.41
C ILE A 107 12.12 -22.09 -10.44
N GLU A 108 12.00 -23.05 -9.54
CA GLU A 108 12.78 -24.29 -9.56
C GLU A 108 11.83 -25.47 -9.82
N ARG A 109 12.08 -26.25 -10.88
CA ARG A 109 11.29 -27.45 -11.25
C ARG A 109 9.79 -27.18 -11.36
N GLY A 110 9.42 -26.01 -11.88
CA GLY A 110 8.02 -25.60 -12.07
C GLY A 110 7.32 -25.11 -10.79
N VAL A 111 8.04 -25.03 -9.67
CA VAL A 111 7.53 -24.49 -8.40
C VAL A 111 8.18 -23.14 -8.14
N MET A 112 7.40 -22.17 -7.66
CA MET A 112 7.95 -20.89 -7.21
C MET A 112 8.85 -21.12 -6.00
N HIS A 113 10.15 -20.94 -6.19
CA HIS A 113 11.17 -21.07 -5.16
C HIS A 113 11.28 -19.77 -4.35
N ASP A 114 11.30 -18.62 -5.04
CA ASP A 114 11.35 -17.30 -4.41
C ASP A 114 10.54 -16.27 -5.20
N PHE A 115 9.56 -15.63 -4.55
CA PHE A 115 8.72 -14.59 -5.13
C PHE A 115 9.47 -13.27 -5.40
N SER A 116 10.69 -13.14 -4.88
CA SER A 116 11.56 -11.97 -4.98
C SER A 116 12.80 -12.18 -5.84
N ALA A 117 12.98 -13.40 -6.36
CA ALA A 117 14.19 -13.81 -7.08
C ALA A 117 15.49 -13.46 -6.34
N GLY A 118 15.56 -13.75 -5.03
CA GLY A 118 16.71 -13.48 -4.19
C GLY A 118 16.98 -11.99 -3.97
N HIS A 119 15.94 -11.14 -4.01
CA HIS A 119 16.08 -9.68 -4.04
C HIS A 119 17.03 -9.20 -5.14
N ILE A 120 16.82 -9.71 -6.36
CA ILE A 120 17.54 -9.33 -7.57
C ILE A 120 17.77 -7.81 -7.66
N SER A 121 18.93 -7.38 -8.15
CA SER A 121 19.23 -5.95 -8.19
C SER A 121 18.31 -5.22 -9.18
N SER A 122 18.02 -3.95 -8.89
CA SER A 122 17.18 -3.12 -9.76
C SER A 122 17.79 -2.94 -11.14
N GLU A 123 19.12 -2.83 -11.24
CA GLU A 123 19.85 -2.67 -12.50
C GLU A 123 19.68 -3.90 -13.40
N PHE A 124 19.79 -5.10 -12.82
CA PHE A 124 19.66 -6.34 -13.55
C PHE A 124 18.20 -6.62 -13.92
N SER A 125 17.26 -6.39 -13.00
CA SER A 125 15.82 -6.42 -13.30
C SER A 125 15.46 -5.48 -14.45
N ALA A 126 15.99 -4.25 -14.43
CA ALA A 126 15.76 -3.28 -15.51
C ALA A 126 16.37 -3.72 -16.85
N LEU A 127 17.53 -4.37 -16.85
CA LEU A 127 18.11 -4.96 -18.05
C LEU A 127 17.19 -6.03 -18.63
N VAL A 128 16.75 -6.98 -17.81
CA VAL A 128 15.87 -8.07 -18.22
C VAL A 128 14.52 -7.54 -18.72
N MET A 129 13.92 -6.54 -18.06
CA MET A 129 12.66 -5.92 -18.52
C MET A 129 12.80 -5.29 -19.91
N ARG A 130 13.92 -4.61 -20.19
CA ARG A 130 14.17 -4.04 -21.53
C ARG A 130 14.34 -5.11 -22.59
N GLU A 131 15.17 -6.11 -22.32
CA GLU A 131 15.37 -7.23 -23.26
C GLU A 131 14.06 -7.98 -23.51
N LEU A 132 13.21 -8.15 -22.49
CA LEU A 132 11.90 -8.77 -22.63
C LEU A 132 10.95 -7.93 -23.49
N ALA A 133 10.93 -6.60 -23.29
CA ALA A 133 10.11 -5.70 -24.09
C ALA A 133 10.51 -5.75 -25.57
N GLU A 134 11.82 -5.72 -25.86
CA GLU A 134 12.36 -5.82 -27.21
C GLU A 134 12.07 -7.19 -27.86
N ALA A 135 12.17 -8.28 -27.09
CA ALA A 135 11.97 -9.63 -27.61
C ALA A 135 10.50 -9.99 -27.85
N LEU A 136 9.59 -9.48 -27.03
CA LEU A 136 8.16 -9.75 -27.18
C LEU A 136 7.48 -8.84 -28.20
N ASP A 137 7.99 -7.61 -28.38
CA ASP A 137 7.50 -6.62 -29.35
C ASP A 137 5.96 -6.49 -29.34
N LEU A 138 5.40 -6.25 -28.15
CA LEU A 138 3.96 -6.15 -27.94
C LEU A 138 3.55 -4.68 -28.05
N PRO A 139 2.84 -4.27 -29.12
CA PRO A 139 2.59 -2.85 -29.41
C PRO A 139 1.69 -2.14 -28.40
N ASP A 140 0.90 -2.90 -27.62
CA ASP A 140 -0.06 -2.38 -26.64
C ASP A 140 0.38 -2.66 -25.19
N ILE A 141 1.64 -3.06 -24.95
CA ILE A 141 2.15 -3.35 -23.60
C ILE A 141 3.47 -2.61 -23.38
N GLU A 142 3.51 -1.81 -22.32
CA GLU A 142 4.69 -1.06 -21.91
C GLU A 142 5.31 -1.64 -20.64
N PHE A 143 6.63 -1.78 -20.65
CA PHE A 143 7.39 -2.42 -19.59
C PHE A 143 8.11 -1.37 -18.75
N TYR A 144 7.72 -1.25 -17.48
CA TYR A 144 8.27 -0.25 -16.56
C TYR A 144 9.07 -0.91 -15.44
N PRO A 145 10.42 -0.84 -15.48
CA PRO A 145 11.24 -1.40 -14.42
C PRO A 145 11.07 -0.59 -13.12
N GLY A 146 10.86 -1.30 -12.02
CA GLY A 146 10.71 -0.71 -10.70
C GLY A 146 11.89 -1.03 -9.78
N VAL A 147 11.60 -1.34 -8.52
CA VAL A 147 12.63 -1.60 -7.51
C VAL A 147 12.79 -3.09 -7.30
N SER A 148 14.02 -3.58 -7.50
CA SER A 148 14.37 -4.99 -7.41
C SER A 148 13.47 -5.82 -8.32
N TYR A 149 12.83 -6.86 -7.81
CA TYR A 149 11.94 -7.73 -8.55
C TYR A 149 10.59 -7.11 -8.93
N ARG A 150 10.22 -5.95 -8.39
CA ARG A 150 8.88 -5.36 -8.56
C ARG A 150 8.87 -4.41 -9.75
N ASN A 151 8.14 -4.76 -10.79
CA ASN A 151 7.98 -3.96 -11.99
C ASN A 151 6.48 -3.71 -12.29
N ILE A 152 6.22 -2.83 -13.25
CA ILE A 152 4.87 -2.52 -13.71
C ILE A 152 4.80 -2.80 -15.21
N LEU A 153 3.68 -3.38 -15.64
CA LEU A 153 3.23 -3.37 -17.03
C LEU A 153 2.04 -2.43 -17.12
N VAL A 154 1.97 -1.68 -18.21
CA VAL A 154 0.79 -0.89 -18.57
C VAL A 154 0.27 -1.39 -19.90
#